data_AF-A0A9D8KBA5-F1
#
_entry.id   AF-A0A9D8KBA5-F1
#
_cell.length_a   1.000
_cell.length_b   1.000
_cell.length_c   1.000
_cell.angle_alpha   90.00
_cell.angle_beta   90.00
_cell.angle_gamma   90.00
#
_symmetry.space_group_name_H-M   'P 1'
#
loop_
_entity.id
_entity.type
_entity.pdbx_description
1 polymer ?
#
loop_
_entity_poly.entity_id
_entity_poly.type
_entity_poly.pdbx_seq_one_letter_code
_entity_poly.pdbx_strand_id
1 'polypeptide(L)'
;MSKLFVFGDSLSDGGNSGVLTGGAFTPPPYVQNRYSNGPVAVEQLWQLFNPGDLSFQPSLAGGTNYAIGGSTSGQENDVGLYIPTFAGLGMASQLDAHAAAGPLFDPSTTLLRFCFSERRLLFSQHRHQCRDLHRRCWHSDDIG
;
A
#
# COMPACT_ATOMS: atom_id res chain seq x y z
N MET A 1 2.28 -4.23 -20.33
CA MET A 1 1.66 -3.52 -19.18
C MET A 1 2.50 -2.29 -18.93
N SER A 2 1.92 -1.08 -18.90
CA SER A 2 2.71 0.16 -18.77
C SER A 2 2.62 0.82 -17.39
N LYS A 3 1.70 0.38 -16.52
CA LYS A 3 1.60 0.84 -15.13
C LYS A 3 1.32 -0.31 -14.17
N LEU A 4 1.96 -0.27 -13.01
CA LEU A 4 1.72 -1.17 -11.89
C LEU A 4 1.52 -0.35 -10.63
N PHE A 5 0.34 -0.46 -10.01
CA PHE A 5 0.12 0.10 -8.67
C PHE A 5 0.07 -1.03 -7.65
N VAL A 6 0.83 -0.87 -6.58
CA VAL A 6 0.95 -1.89 -5.53
C VAL A 6 0.55 -1.32 -4.18
N PHE A 7 -0.35 -2.02 -3.51
CA PHE A 7 -0.80 -1.74 -2.16
C PHE A 7 -0.55 -2.97 -1.31
N GLY A 8 -0.04 -2.78 -0.09
CA GLY A 8 0.34 -3.92 0.72
C GLY A 8 1.20 -3.66 1.93
N ASP A 9 1.71 -4.76 2.45
CA ASP A 9 2.60 -4.82 3.60
C ASP A 9 4.08 -5.03 3.20
N SER A 10 4.87 -5.51 4.14
CA SER A 10 6.31 -5.78 4.01
C SER A 10 6.67 -6.68 2.82
N LEU A 11 5.78 -7.60 2.42
CA LEU A 11 6.07 -8.54 1.31
C LEU A 11 6.13 -7.84 -0.06
N SER A 12 5.59 -6.62 -0.15
CA SER A 12 5.56 -5.83 -1.38
C SER A 12 6.20 -4.45 -1.23
N ASP A 13 6.58 -4.04 -0.02
CA ASP A 13 7.23 -2.75 0.22
C ASP A 13 8.60 -2.69 -0.47
N GLY A 14 8.69 -1.83 -1.49
CA GLY A 14 9.90 -1.58 -2.26
C GLY A 14 10.84 -0.54 -1.65
N GLY A 15 10.55 -0.01 -0.45
CA GLY A 15 11.41 0.91 0.26
C GLY A 15 10.72 2.04 1.03
N ASN A 16 9.39 2.16 1.02
CA ASN A 16 8.67 3.23 1.70
C ASN A 16 8.95 3.22 3.22
N SER A 17 8.99 2.05 3.87
CA SER A 17 9.33 1.95 5.31
C SER A 17 10.70 2.53 5.63
N GLY A 18 11.69 2.32 4.76
CA GLY A 18 13.01 2.91 4.95
C GLY A 18 13.02 4.42 4.71
N VAL A 19 12.27 4.92 3.71
CA VAL A 19 12.13 6.37 3.50
C VAL A 19 11.51 7.06 4.72
N LEU A 20 10.43 6.49 5.29
CA LEU A 20 9.75 7.01 6.48
C LEU A 20 10.66 7.11 7.70
N THR A 21 11.65 6.22 7.80
CA THR A 21 12.51 6.09 8.98
C THR A 21 13.94 6.56 8.77
N GLY A 22 14.24 7.16 7.60
CA GLY A 22 15.61 7.55 7.25
C GLY A 22 16.59 6.37 7.16
N GLY A 23 16.10 5.18 6.81
CA GLY A 23 16.88 3.95 6.67
C GLY A 23 17.02 3.13 7.97
N ALA A 24 16.45 3.58 9.08
CA ALA A 24 16.57 2.90 10.36
C ALA A 24 15.80 1.56 10.42
N PHE A 25 14.79 1.37 9.56
CA PHE A 25 13.89 0.20 9.66
C PHE A 25 14.45 -1.09 9.06
N THR A 26 15.50 -1.05 8.24
CA THR A 26 16.06 -2.24 7.58
C THR A 26 17.50 -2.49 7.99
N PRO A 27 17.75 -3.09 9.16
CA PRO A 27 19.08 -3.58 9.49
C PRO A 27 19.46 -4.77 8.58
N PRO A 28 20.76 -5.04 8.40
CA PRO A 28 21.22 -6.24 7.67
C PRO A 28 20.54 -7.52 8.19
N PRO A 29 20.18 -8.49 7.30
CA PRO A 29 20.62 -8.66 5.92
C PRO A 29 19.72 -8.02 4.86
N TYR A 30 18.79 -7.14 5.25
CA TYR A 30 17.92 -6.44 4.33
C TYR A 30 18.67 -5.41 3.48
N VAL A 31 18.34 -5.33 2.19
CA VAL A 31 19.04 -4.46 1.24
C VAL A 31 18.11 -3.36 0.73
N GLN A 32 18.67 -2.16 0.55
CA GLN A 32 18.01 -1.04 -0.11
C GLN A 32 16.59 -0.75 0.44
N ASN A 33 16.43 -0.76 1.77
CA ASN A 33 15.17 -0.46 2.45
C ASN A 33 14.00 -1.46 2.22
N ARG A 34 14.28 -2.64 1.67
CA ARG A 34 13.28 -3.71 1.47
C ARG A 34 13.26 -4.70 2.63
N TYR A 35 12.14 -5.38 2.83
CA TYR A 35 12.05 -6.54 3.75
C TYR A 35 12.55 -7.83 3.08
N SER A 36 13.64 -7.72 2.33
CA SER A 36 14.22 -8.81 1.55
C SER A 36 15.72 -8.58 1.37
N ASN A 37 16.44 -9.64 1.04
CA ASN A 37 17.85 -9.60 0.63
C ASN A 37 18.02 -9.33 -0.88
N GLY A 38 16.94 -8.94 -1.56
CA GLY A 38 16.91 -8.58 -2.97
C GLY A 38 15.57 -7.93 -3.34
N PRO A 39 15.23 -7.83 -4.64
CA PRO A 39 13.95 -7.30 -5.07
C PRO A 39 12.77 -8.07 -4.48
N VAL A 40 11.70 -7.35 -4.11
CA VAL A 40 10.44 -7.98 -3.68
C VAL A 40 9.67 -8.54 -4.88
N ALA A 41 8.70 -9.42 -4.64
CA ALA A 41 7.98 -10.14 -5.70
C ALA A 41 7.34 -9.20 -6.75
N VAL A 42 6.86 -8.03 -6.33
CA VAL A 42 6.24 -7.05 -7.24
C VAL A 42 7.25 -6.33 -8.13
N GLU A 43 8.49 -6.19 -7.69
CA GLU A 43 9.57 -5.63 -8.51
C GLU A 43 10.07 -6.66 -9.52
N GLN A 44 10.15 -7.93 -9.12
CA GLN A 44 10.42 -9.03 -10.05
C GLN A 44 9.31 -9.13 -11.12
N LEU A 45 8.05 -9.03 -10.70
CA LEU A 45 6.90 -8.99 -11.61
C LEU A 45 7.03 -7.85 -12.62
N TRP A 46 7.35 -6.64 -12.17
CA TRP A 46 7.56 -5.50 -13.06
C TRP A 46 8.67 -5.78 -14.08
N GLN A 47 9.83 -6.29 -13.64
CA GLN A 47 10.96 -6.61 -14.53
C GLN A 47 10.63 -7.71 -15.53
N LEU A 48 9.80 -8.69 -15.18
CA LEU A 48 9.37 -9.73 -16.11
C LEU A 48 8.57 -9.16 -17.28
N PHE A 49 7.73 -8.15 -17.04
CA PHE A 49 6.93 -7.50 -18.07
C PHE A 49 7.63 -6.33 -18.75
N ASN A 50 8.56 -5.66 -18.05
CA ASN A 50 9.28 -4.47 -18.50
C ASN A 50 10.79 -4.62 -18.20
N PRO A 51 11.52 -5.48 -18.93
CA PRO A 51 12.93 -5.75 -18.63
C PRO A 51 13.79 -4.49 -18.74
N GLY A 52 14.54 -4.18 -17.68
CA GLY A 52 15.45 -3.03 -17.61
C GLY A 52 14.77 -1.71 -17.25
N ASP A 53 13.45 -1.68 -17.07
CA ASP A 53 12.73 -0.49 -16.68
C ASP A 53 12.84 -0.24 -15.17
N LEU A 54 13.47 0.88 -14.78
CA LEU A 54 13.67 1.26 -13.39
C LEU A 54 12.65 2.29 -12.87
N SER A 55 11.58 2.58 -13.62
CA SER A 55 10.55 3.56 -13.22
C SER A 55 9.65 3.07 -12.09
N PHE A 56 9.56 1.76 -11.87
CA PHE A 56 8.79 1.20 -10.76
C PHE A 56 9.57 1.35 -9.44
N GLN A 57 9.14 2.32 -8.63
CA GLN A 57 9.81 2.77 -7.41
C GLN A 57 8.80 2.90 -6.24
N PRO A 58 9.27 2.99 -4.98
CA PRO A 58 8.42 3.36 -3.85
C PRO A 58 7.71 4.71 -4.08
N SER A 59 6.45 4.81 -3.64
CA SER A 59 5.60 5.99 -3.80
C SER A 59 6.16 7.24 -3.14
N LEU A 60 6.81 7.09 -1.98
CA LEU A 60 7.49 8.19 -1.28
C LEU A 60 8.75 8.68 -2.01
N ALA A 61 9.22 7.96 -3.03
CA ALA A 61 10.26 8.36 -3.96
C ALA A 61 9.70 8.75 -5.35
N GLY A 62 8.39 8.95 -5.47
CA GLY A 62 7.72 9.36 -6.70
C GLY A 62 7.26 8.22 -7.61
N GLY A 63 7.34 6.96 -7.16
CA GLY A 63 6.88 5.80 -7.92
C GLY A 63 5.43 5.38 -7.61
N THR A 64 5.09 4.15 -7.99
CA THR A 64 3.72 3.61 -7.92
C THR A 64 3.57 2.42 -6.98
N ASN A 65 4.61 2.11 -6.20
CA ASN A 65 4.53 1.13 -5.13
C ASN A 65 4.19 1.83 -3.80
N TYR A 66 2.94 1.72 -3.36
CA TYR A 66 2.43 2.32 -2.12
C TYR A 66 2.54 1.39 -0.90
N ALA A 67 3.02 0.15 -1.08
CA ALA A 67 3.12 -0.79 0.03
C ALA A 67 4.06 -0.27 1.12
N ILE A 68 3.64 -0.41 2.38
CA ILE A 68 4.39 -0.02 3.57
C ILE A 68 4.41 -1.20 4.52
N GLY A 69 5.57 -1.57 5.03
CA GLY A 69 5.71 -2.65 6.00
C GLY A 69 4.81 -2.48 7.23
N GLY A 70 4.23 -3.59 7.69
CA GLY A 70 3.32 -3.62 8.83
C GLY A 70 1.89 -3.14 8.55
N SER A 71 1.58 -2.71 7.32
CA SER A 71 0.23 -2.24 6.98
C SER A 71 -0.83 -3.32 7.21
N THR A 72 -1.89 -2.99 7.95
CA THR A 72 -3.09 -3.82 8.02
C THR A 72 -4.01 -3.52 6.82
N SER A 73 -5.10 -4.26 6.68
CA SER A 73 -6.09 -3.96 5.64
C SER A 73 -6.93 -2.71 5.88
N GLY A 74 -6.94 -2.20 7.11
CA GLY A 74 -7.61 -0.96 7.46
C GLY A 74 -6.73 0.27 7.30
N GLN A 75 -7.00 1.28 8.12
CA GLN A 75 -6.21 2.51 8.18
C GLN A 75 -4.95 2.37 9.05
N GLU A 76 -4.85 1.30 9.83
CA GLU A 76 -3.78 1.14 10.82
C GLU A 76 -2.59 0.35 10.29
N ASN A 77 -1.45 0.58 10.93
CA ASN A 77 -0.23 -0.18 10.75
C ASN A 77 0.14 -0.86 12.08
N ASP A 78 0.45 -2.15 12.04
CA ASP A 78 0.81 -2.92 13.25
C ASP A 78 2.09 -2.39 13.91
N VAL A 79 2.97 -1.75 13.12
CA VAL A 79 4.18 -1.08 13.63
C VAL A 79 3.83 0.26 14.27
N GLY A 80 2.70 0.88 13.92
CA GLY A 80 2.29 2.23 14.34
C GLY A 80 2.19 2.44 15.84
N LEU A 81 1.83 1.40 16.60
CA LEU A 81 1.78 1.45 18.08
C LEU A 81 3.16 1.51 18.73
N TYR A 82 4.20 1.01 18.05
CA TYR A 82 5.58 1.02 18.52
C TYR A 82 6.39 2.18 17.92
N ILE A 83 6.07 2.59 16.68
CA ILE A 83 6.71 3.69 15.97
C ILE A 83 5.64 4.66 15.44
N PRO A 84 5.47 5.84 16.08
CA PRO A 84 4.44 6.81 15.72
C PRO A 84 4.46 7.25 14.25
N THR A 85 5.63 7.23 13.59
CA THR A 85 5.78 7.56 12.16
C THR A 85 4.95 6.67 11.25
N PHE A 86 4.56 5.47 11.69
CA PHE A 86 3.72 4.54 10.93
C PHE A 86 2.22 4.64 11.26
N ALA A 87 1.83 5.51 12.20
CA ALA A 87 0.43 5.68 12.56
C ALA A 87 -0.41 6.11 11.36
N GLY A 88 -1.57 5.46 11.16
CA GLY A 88 -2.44 5.74 10.02
C GLY A 88 -1.90 5.27 8.66
N LEU A 89 -0.84 4.46 8.61
CA LEU A 89 -0.26 3.92 7.37
C LEU A 89 -0.70 2.48 7.09
N GLY A 90 -2.01 2.23 7.10
CA GLY A 90 -2.62 0.97 6.65
C GLY A 90 -2.94 0.94 5.16
N MET A 91 -3.36 -0.19 4.59
CA MET A 91 -3.65 -0.28 3.16
C MET A 91 -4.79 0.62 2.70
N ALA A 92 -5.79 0.89 3.54
CA ALA A 92 -6.86 1.83 3.19
C ALA A 92 -6.28 3.25 2.96
N SER A 93 -5.31 3.67 3.78
CA SER A 93 -4.63 4.96 3.64
C SER A 93 -3.79 5.03 2.36
N GLN A 94 -3.20 3.90 1.95
CA GLN A 94 -2.44 3.80 0.69
C GLN A 94 -3.36 3.98 -0.52
N LEU A 95 -4.58 3.43 -0.45
CA LEU A 95 -5.62 3.62 -1.47
C LEU A 95 -6.08 5.07 -1.51
N ASP A 96 -6.34 5.69 -0.36
CA ASP A 96 -6.71 7.09 -0.26
C ASP A 96 -5.61 8.00 -0.85
N ALA A 97 -4.34 7.70 -0.56
CA ALA A 97 -3.19 8.42 -1.10
C ALA A 97 -3.07 8.27 -2.62
N HIS A 98 -3.29 7.07 -3.16
CA HIS A 98 -3.30 6.87 -4.61
C HIS A 98 -4.47 7.59 -5.28
N ALA A 99 -5.67 7.51 -4.70
CA ALA A 99 -6.86 8.19 -5.21
C ALA A 99 -6.66 9.71 -5.25
N ALA A 100 -5.95 10.28 -4.26
CA ALA A 100 -5.61 11.69 -4.23
C ALA A 100 -4.53 12.09 -5.26
N ALA A 101 -3.58 11.20 -5.56
CA ALA A 101 -2.49 11.47 -6.50
C ALA A 101 -2.91 11.32 -7.98
N GLY A 102 -3.79 10.34 -8.27
CA GLY A 102 -4.10 9.93 -9.64
C GLY A 102 -2.85 9.50 -10.44
N PRO A 103 -3.00 9.16 -11.73
CA PRO A 103 -4.24 8.81 -12.43
C PRO A 103 -4.85 7.51 -11.90
N LEU A 104 -6.18 7.43 -11.89
CA LEU A 104 -6.93 6.51 -11.03
C LEU A 104 -6.87 5.04 -11.47
N PHE A 105 -6.93 4.73 -12.78
CA PHE A 105 -6.78 3.38 -13.35
C PHE A 105 -7.12 3.41 -14.85
N ASP A 106 -6.40 2.63 -15.67
CA ASP A 106 -6.82 2.29 -17.03
C ASP A 106 -6.78 0.76 -17.20
N PRO A 107 -7.94 0.09 -17.41
CA PRO A 107 -8.00 -1.37 -17.47
C PRO A 107 -7.20 -1.99 -18.62
N SER A 108 -6.90 -1.22 -19.66
CA SER A 108 -6.17 -1.72 -20.83
C SER A 108 -4.65 -1.71 -20.62
N THR A 109 -4.14 -0.95 -19.65
CA THR A 109 -2.70 -0.69 -19.49
C THR A 109 -2.16 -0.85 -18.06
N THR A 110 -3.06 -0.88 -17.06
CA THR A 110 -2.72 -0.84 -15.64
C THR A 110 -3.03 -2.15 -14.94
N LEU A 111 -2.11 -2.64 -14.11
CA LEU A 111 -2.35 -3.71 -13.15
C LEU A 111 -2.39 -3.16 -11.72
N LEU A 112 -3.40 -3.56 -10.96
CA LEU A 112 -3.52 -3.29 -9.52
C LEU A 112 -3.17 -4.56 -8.75
N ARG A 113 -2.22 -4.47 -7.82
CA ARG A 113 -1.84 -5.58 -6.95
C ARG A 113 -2.07 -5.22 -5.49
N PHE A 114 -2.85 -6.05 -4.82
CA PHE A 114 -3.04 -6.03 -3.38
C PHE A 114 -2.27 -7.20 -2.78
N CYS A 115 -1.40 -6.95 -1.80
CA CYS A 115 -0.65 -7.98 -1.11
C CYS A 115 -0.66 -7.74 0.40
N PHE A 116 -1.40 -8.58 1.12
CA PHE A 116 -1.45 -8.55 2.56
C PHE A 116 -1.48 -9.97 3.09
N SER A 117 -0.82 -10.22 4.21
CA SER A 117 -1.02 -11.47 4.94
C SER A 117 -2.39 -11.46 5.65
N GLU A 118 -2.97 -12.65 5.88
CA GLU A 118 -4.18 -12.84 6.70
C GLU A 118 -3.91 -12.51 8.19
N ARG A 119 -3.40 -11.33 8.51
CA ARG A 119 -3.41 -10.83 9.89
C ARG A 119 -4.79 -10.28 10.19
N ARG A 120 -5.63 -11.22 10.61
CA ARG A 120 -7.01 -11.07 11.08
C ARG A 120 -7.14 -9.89 12.03
N LEU A 121 -7.87 -8.87 11.59
CA LEU A 121 -8.89 -8.13 12.33
C LEU A 121 -8.83 -8.32 13.86
N LEU A 122 -8.28 -7.34 14.58
CA LEU A 122 -8.81 -7.06 15.92
C LEU A 122 -10.18 -6.40 15.76
N PHE A 123 -11.18 -7.21 15.44
CA PHE A 123 -12.60 -6.88 15.53
C PHE A 123 -12.94 -6.61 17.01
N SER A 124 -12.81 -5.36 17.46
CA SER A 124 -13.40 -4.94 18.74
C SER A 124 -13.89 -3.50 18.75
N GLN A 125 -13.29 -2.55 18.01
CA GLN A 125 -13.63 -1.13 18.22
C GLN A 125 -14.40 -0.41 17.09
N HIS A 126 -14.59 -0.99 15.91
CA HIS A 126 -15.08 -0.23 14.74
C HIS A 126 -16.46 -0.64 14.18
N ARG A 127 -17.24 -1.46 14.90
CA ARG A 127 -18.60 -1.84 14.47
C ARG A 127 -19.58 -0.66 14.34
N HIS A 128 -19.24 0.51 14.87
CA HIS A 128 -20.10 1.70 14.78
C HIS A 128 -19.88 2.53 13.50
N GLN A 129 -18.67 2.59 12.94
CA GLN A 129 -18.41 3.42 11.75
C GLN A 129 -18.92 2.81 10.43
N CYS A 130 -18.90 1.49 10.28
CA CYS A 130 -19.43 0.85 9.05
C CYS A 130 -20.97 0.93 8.93
N ARG A 131 -21.71 1.09 10.04
CA ARG A 131 -23.17 1.24 10.00
C ARG A 131 -23.62 2.62 9.51
N ASP A 132 -22.75 3.62 9.62
CA ASP A 132 -23.03 5.01 9.27
C ASP A 132 -22.62 5.37 7.83
N LEU A 133 -21.73 4.59 7.21
CA LEU A 133 -21.38 4.71 5.80
C LEU A 133 -22.42 4.01 4.89
N HIS A 134 -22.97 2.88 5.33
CA HIS A 134 -23.97 2.14 4.55
C HIS A 134 -25.31 2.87 4.39
N ARG A 135 -25.64 3.83 5.27
CA ARG A 135 -26.86 4.66 5.16
C ARG A 135 -26.70 5.90 4.28
N ARG A 136 -25.47 6.36 4.03
CA ARG A 136 -25.22 7.61 3.29
C ARG A 136 -25.05 7.42 1.78
N CYS A 137 -24.83 6.19 1.32
CA CYS A 137 -24.63 5.90 -0.11
C CYS A 137 -25.89 5.43 -0.85
N TRP A 138 -27.08 5.41 -0.22
CA TRP A 138 -28.28 4.79 -0.80
C TRP A 138 -29.55 5.66 -0.72
N HIS A 139 -29.44 6.99 -0.72
CA HIS A 139 -30.61 7.89 -0.73
C HIS A 139 -30.37 9.21 -1.49
N SER A 140 -29.91 9.11 -2.74
CA SER A 140 -30.10 10.18 -3.71
C SER A 140 -30.04 9.58 -5.10
N ASP A 141 -31.20 9.21 -5.63
CA ASP A 141 -31.60 9.27 -7.05
C ASP A 141 -32.99 8.64 -7.18
N ASP A 142 -34.02 9.49 -7.24
CA ASP A 142 -35.30 9.27 -7.96
C ASP A 142 -36.20 10.51 -7.74
N ILE A 143 -36.03 11.52 -8.60
CA ILE A 143 -37.09 12.49 -8.91
C ILE A 143 -37.49 12.24 -10.37
N GLY A 144 -38.63 11.58 -10.52
CA GLY A 144 -39.41 11.41 -11.74
C GLY A 144 -40.85 11.09 -11.32
#